data_AF-A0AAW4FEG2-F1
#
_entry.id   AF-A0AAW4FEG2-F1
#
_cell.length_a   1.000
_cell.length_b   1.000
_cell.length_c   1.000
_cell.angle_alpha   90.00
_cell.angle_beta   90.00
_cell.angle_gamma   90.00
#
_symmetry.space_group_name_H-M   'P 1'
#
loop_
_entity.id
_entity.type
_entity.pdbx_description
1 polymer ?
#
loop_
_entity_poly.entity_id
_entity_poly.type
_entity_poly.pdbx_seq_one_letter_code
_entity_poly.pdbx_strand_id
1 'polypeptide(L)'
;CWHCDNQLRDQTSESLDQLAQQNLVAWMIDVIRHAISSTQERELSLAELSWWAVCNQVVDALPEAVVRRSLGLPAEKIRSVYRESDIIPGEQAATSILKQRTKNIALPLHVHQQQNPPQEKTLVSIAVDPESPAQYLQRQKPQREEMPVYTRWVKTQKCMTCGNQADDPHHIIGHGLGGMGTKADDLFVIPLCRKCHNELHAGVKDFEEKHGSQLLLLIRFLMHARNSGVLKWKA
;
A
#
# COMPACT_ATOMS: atom_id res chain seq x y z
N CYS A 1 -0.65 7.35 37.90
CA CYS A 1 -1.98 7.95 37.62
C CYS A 1 -1.76 9.21 36.78
N TRP A 2 -2.79 9.73 36.10
CA TRP A 2 -2.68 10.93 35.26
C TRP A 2 -2.07 12.13 35.98
N HIS A 3 -2.35 12.27 37.29
CA HIS A 3 -1.78 13.33 38.13
C HIS A 3 -0.25 13.21 38.33
N CYS A 4 0.27 12.02 38.62
CA CYS A 4 1.72 11.80 38.75
C CYS A 4 2.45 11.90 37.41
N ASP A 5 1.82 11.46 36.33
CA ASP A 5 2.37 11.52 34.97
C ASP A 5 2.54 12.98 34.51
N ASN A 6 1.58 13.85 34.87
CA ASN A 6 1.67 15.28 34.57
C ASN A 6 2.67 16.03 35.46
N GLN A 7 2.92 15.57 36.70
CA GLN A 7 3.95 16.13 37.58
C GLN A 7 5.37 15.84 37.10
N LEU A 8 5.57 14.67 36.47
CA LEU A 8 6.87 14.23 35.97
C LEU A 8 7.14 14.60 34.50
N ARG A 9 6.11 15.09 33.78
CA ARG A 9 6.13 15.41 32.34
C ARG A 9 7.30 16.30 31.92
N ASP A 10 7.64 17.30 32.75
CA ASP A 10 8.69 18.28 32.47
C ASP A 10 9.93 18.08 33.37
N GLN A 11 10.06 16.91 34.01
CA GLN A 11 11.19 16.55 34.87
C GLN A 11 12.27 15.74 34.14
N THR A 12 12.31 15.76 32.80
CA THR A 12 13.47 15.22 32.08
C THR A 12 14.61 16.22 32.22
N SER A 13 15.59 15.89 33.06
CA SER A 13 16.84 16.65 33.05
C SER A 13 17.49 16.48 31.67
N GLU A 14 18.10 17.53 31.13
CA GLU A 14 18.84 17.49 29.86
C GLU A 14 19.86 16.32 29.81
N SER A 15 20.40 15.93 30.96
CA SER A 15 21.29 14.77 31.13
C SER A 15 20.62 13.41 30.83
N LEU A 16 19.34 13.24 31.19
CA LEU A 16 18.59 12.01 30.89
C LEU A 16 18.25 11.91 29.40
N ASP A 17 17.92 13.03 28.76
CA ASP A 17 17.68 13.08 27.31
C ASP A 17 18.95 12.76 26.53
N GLN A 18 20.10 13.31 26.96
CA GLN A 18 21.41 12.96 26.40
C GLN A 18 21.73 11.47 26.57
N LEU A 19 21.47 10.89 27.74
CA LEU A 19 21.71 9.46 27.99
C LEU A 19 20.79 8.57 27.14
N ALA A 20 19.51 8.94 27.02
CA ALA A 20 18.56 8.25 26.17
C ALA A 20 18.98 8.28 24.69
N GLN A 21 19.47 9.43 24.21
CA GLN A 21 20.00 9.57 22.86
C GLN A 21 21.25 8.71 22.63
N GLN A 22 22.17 8.67 23.60
CA GLN A 22 23.36 7.80 23.51
C GLN A 22 22.98 6.32 23.47
N ASN A 23 22.07 5.89 24.33
CA ASN A 23 21.58 4.50 24.35
C ASN A 23 20.86 4.14 23.04
N LEU A 24 20.08 5.06 22.48
CA LEU A 24 19.41 4.87 21.20
C LEU A 24 20.43 4.69 20.07
N VAL A 25 21.45 5.55 20.00
CA VAL A 25 22.51 5.45 18.98
C VAL A 25 23.27 4.13 19.12
N ALA A 26 23.65 3.74 20.33
CA ALA A 26 24.33 2.47 20.58
C ALA A 26 23.48 1.26 20.14
N TRP A 27 22.20 1.26 20.49
CA TRP A 27 21.25 0.22 20.10
C TRP A 27 21.05 0.16 18.58
N MET A 28 20.86 1.30 17.91
CA MET A 28 20.71 1.34 16.45
C MET A 28 21.95 0.79 15.74
N ILE A 29 23.15 1.16 16.20
CA ILE A 29 24.40 0.66 15.65
C ILE A 29 24.48 -0.87 15.81
N ASP A 30 24.10 -1.41 16.96
CA ASP A 30 24.11 -2.86 17.21
C ASP A 30 23.12 -3.61 16.30
N VAL A 31 21.90 -3.10 16.14
CA VAL A 31 20.88 -3.66 15.23
C VAL A 31 21.37 -3.66 13.78
N ILE A 32 21.92 -2.54 13.32
CA ILE A 32 22.42 -2.42 11.94
C ILE A 32 23.61 -3.36 11.73
N ARG A 33 24.53 -3.45 12.70
CA ARG A 33 25.65 -4.40 12.65
C ARG A 33 25.14 -5.83 12.52
N HIS A 34 24.18 -6.23 13.35
CA HIS A 34 23.60 -7.57 13.32
C HIS A 34 22.93 -7.89 11.98
N ALA A 35 22.30 -6.88 11.35
CA ALA A 35 21.66 -7.03 10.04
C ALA A 35 22.67 -7.17 8.88
N ILE A 36 23.81 -6.48 8.95
CA ILE A 36 24.84 -6.51 7.89
C ILE A 36 25.83 -7.67 8.09
N SER A 37 26.09 -8.07 9.33
CA SER A 37 27.13 -9.03 9.69
C SER A 37 26.73 -9.85 10.92
N SER A 38 26.87 -11.16 10.84
CA SER A 38 26.61 -12.08 11.96
C SER A 38 27.66 -12.05 13.07
N THR A 39 28.76 -11.31 12.89
CA THR A 39 29.91 -11.26 13.81
C THR A 39 29.97 -9.92 14.55
N GLN A 40 29.94 -9.97 15.89
CA GLN A 40 29.85 -8.80 16.79
C GLN A 40 31.14 -7.98 16.97
N GLU A 41 32.27 -8.37 16.37
CA GLU A 41 33.59 -7.88 16.81
C GLU A 41 34.10 -6.62 16.07
N ARG A 42 33.34 -6.03 15.14
CA ARG A 42 33.80 -4.86 14.36
C ARG A 42 32.90 -3.64 14.47
N GLU A 43 33.52 -2.47 14.41
CA GLU A 43 32.82 -1.19 14.30
C GLU A 43 32.12 -1.07 12.95
N LEU A 44 30.95 -0.43 12.95
CA LEU A 44 30.17 -0.17 11.73
C LEU A 44 30.84 0.96 10.96
N SER A 45 31.32 0.68 9.74
CA SER A 45 31.89 1.73 8.89
C SER A 45 30.79 2.62 8.31
N LEU A 46 31.17 3.85 7.94
CA LEU A 46 30.25 4.78 7.28
C LEU A 46 29.70 4.23 5.95
N ALA A 47 30.52 3.46 5.23
CA ALA A 47 30.11 2.84 3.97
C ALA A 47 29.03 1.77 4.20
N GLU A 48 29.17 0.97 5.25
CA GLU A 48 28.18 -0.05 5.63
C GLU A 48 26.88 0.58 6.11
N LEU A 49 26.95 1.64 6.92
CA LEU A 49 25.78 2.41 7.32
C LEU A 49 25.04 3.00 6.11
N SER A 50 25.79 3.63 5.18
CA SER A 50 25.22 4.20 3.97
C SER A 50 24.60 3.14 3.06
N TRP A 51 25.26 1.98 2.91
CA TRP A 51 24.72 0.86 2.13
C TRP A 51 23.47 0.28 2.78
N TRP A 52 23.45 0.10 4.10
CA TRP A 52 22.27 -0.36 4.83
C TRP A 52 21.09 0.62 4.70
N ALA A 53 21.35 1.93 4.77
CA ALA A 53 20.32 2.94 4.60
C ALA A 53 19.70 2.91 3.19
N VAL A 54 20.54 2.66 2.17
CA VAL A 54 20.07 2.42 0.79
C VAL A 54 19.22 1.15 0.72
N CYS A 55 19.70 0.04 1.30
CA CYS A 55 19.01 -1.25 1.26
C CYS A 55 17.62 -1.18 1.91
N ASN A 56 17.48 -0.38 2.96
CA ASN A 56 16.24 -0.20 3.72
C ASN A 56 15.42 1.02 3.31
N GLN A 57 15.79 1.70 2.22
CA GLN A 57 15.09 2.89 1.70
C GLN A 57 14.98 4.07 2.70
N VAL A 58 15.93 4.19 3.62
CA VAL A 58 16.01 5.26 4.64
C VAL A 58 17.14 6.25 4.39
N VAL A 59 17.60 6.35 3.14
CA VAL A 59 18.71 7.24 2.73
C VAL A 59 18.44 8.71 3.03
N ASP A 60 17.17 9.14 3.07
CA ASP A 60 16.78 10.53 3.38
C ASP A 60 17.07 10.93 4.83
N ALA A 61 17.26 9.95 5.72
CA ALA A 61 17.66 10.21 7.11
C ALA A 61 19.16 10.48 7.24
N LEU A 62 19.96 10.22 6.20
CA LEU A 62 21.39 10.49 6.21
C LEU A 62 21.67 11.96 5.87
N PRO A 63 22.59 12.62 6.59
CA PRO A 63 23.04 13.95 6.21
C PRO A 63 23.61 13.95 4.79
N GLU A 64 23.30 14.99 4.01
CA GLU A 64 23.76 15.14 2.62
C GLU A 64 25.30 15.01 2.49
N ALA A 65 26.04 15.54 3.47
CA ALA A 65 27.50 15.41 3.53
C ALA A 65 27.98 13.95 3.65
N VAL A 66 27.23 13.09 4.35
CA VAL A 66 27.52 11.66 4.48
C VAL A 66 27.28 10.97 3.15
N VAL A 67 26.15 11.25 2.51
CA VAL A 67 25.79 10.67 1.21
C VAL A 67 26.79 11.08 0.13
N ARG A 68 27.20 12.35 0.11
CA ARG A 68 28.26 12.86 -0.79
C ARG A 68 29.57 12.13 -0.57
N ARG A 69 30.01 11.97 0.68
CA ARG A 69 31.23 11.21 1.01
C ARG A 69 31.14 9.75 0.54
N SER A 70 30.00 9.09 0.73
CA SER A 70 29.78 7.71 0.27
C SER A 70 29.75 7.59 -1.26
N LEU A 71 29.31 8.63 -1.97
CA LEU A 71 29.33 8.70 -3.44
C LEU A 71 30.68 9.16 -4.02
N GLY A 72 31.65 9.53 -3.18
CA GLY A 72 32.91 10.13 -3.61
C GLY A 72 32.77 11.56 -4.17
N LEU A 73 31.65 12.23 -3.88
CA LEU A 73 31.39 13.61 -4.28
C LEU A 73 32.07 14.59 -3.30
N PRO A 74 32.53 15.77 -3.77
CA PRO A 74 33.15 16.77 -2.92
C PRO A 74 32.15 17.27 -1.87
N ALA A 75 32.57 17.41 -0.61
CA ALA A 75 31.72 17.93 0.45
C ALA A 75 31.21 19.34 0.09
N GLU A 76 29.91 19.56 0.24
CA GLU A 76 29.32 20.87 0.01
C GLU A 76 29.83 21.85 1.08
N LYS A 77 30.41 22.97 0.63
CA LYS A 77 30.82 24.04 1.52
C LYS A 77 29.62 24.96 1.66
N ILE A 78 28.87 24.84 2.76
CA ILE A 78 27.81 25.78 3.10
C ILE A 78 28.46 27.15 3.27
N ARG A 79 28.23 28.06 2.31
CA ARG A 79 28.70 29.44 2.39
C ARG A 79 27.63 30.29 3.07
N SER A 80 28.04 31.22 3.93
CA SER A 80 27.12 32.19 4.53
C SER A 80 26.62 33.22 3.51
N VAL A 81 27.39 33.44 2.44
CA VAL A 81 27.06 34.35 1.33
C VAL A 81 27.29 33.62 0.01
N TYR A 82 26.27 33.62 -0.84
CA TYR A 82 26.35 33.08 -2.19
C TYR A 82 26.45 34.24 -3.19
N ARG A 83 27.31 34.08 -4.20
CA ARG A 83 27.25 34.90 -5.41
C ARG A 83 26.23 34.25 -6.35
N GLU A 84 25.35 35.01 -6.98
CA GLU A 84 24.32 34.45 -7.87
C GLU A 84 24.89 33.58 -9.01
N SER A 85 26.11 33.88 -9.47
CA SER A 85 26.85 33.07 -10.45
C SER A 85 27.25 31.67 -9.97
N ASP A 86 27.26 31.44 -8.66
CA ASP A 86 27.66 30.17 -8.05
C ASP A 86 26.44 29.23 -7.88
N ILE A 87 25.22 29.72 -8.10
CA ILE A 87 24.00 28.93 -8.06
C ILE A 87 23.88 28.21 -9.41
N ILE A 88 24.08 26.89 -9.41
CA ILE A 88 23.92 26.06 -10.60
C ILE A 88 22.49 25.51 -10.61
N PRO A 89 21.59 25.98 -11.49
CA PRO A 89 20.23 25.45 -11.56
C PRO A 89 20.30 23.99 -12.03
N GLY A 90 19.76 23.08 -11.23
CA GLY A 90 19.70 21.65 -11.55
C GLY A 90 20.81 20.79 -10.95
N GLU A 91 21.65 21.30 -10.04
CA GLU A 91 22.52 20.43 -9.25
C GLU A 91 21.65 19.44 -8.45
N GLN A 92 21.78 18.15 -8.77
CA GLN A 92 21.02 17.10 -8.12
C GLN A 92 21.64 16.84 -6.74
N ALA A 93 20.79 16.78 -5.71
CA ALA A 93 21.21 16.30 -4.40
C ALA A 93 21.82 14.89 -4.52
N ALA A 94 22.87 14.62 -3.76
CA ALA A 94 23.55 13.33 -3.69
C ALA A 94 22.59 12.22 -3.27
N THR A 95 21.61 12.52 -2.42
CA THR A 95 20.47 11.65 -2.11
C THR A 95 19.67 11.26 -3.36
N SER A 96 19.37 12.21 -4.24
CA SER A 96 18.68 11.97 -5.52
C SER A 96 19.53 11.13 -6.47
N ILE A 97 20.82 11.45 -6.60
CA ILE A 97 21.78 10.68 -7.41
C ILE A 97 21.86 9.23 -6.93
N LEU A 98 21.95 9.02 -5.61
CA LEU A 98 22.05 7.70 -5.01
C LEU A 98 20.76 6.89 -5.23
N LYS A 99 19.58 7.50 -5.04
CA LYS A 99 18.28 6.87 -5.34
C LYS A 99 18.16 6.48 -6.81
N GLN A 100 18.58 7.36 -7.72
CA GLN A 100 18.55 7.07 -9.15
C GLN A 100 19.46 5.89 -9.52
N ARG A 101 20.67 5.82 -8.96
CA ARG A 101 21.63 4.72 -9.21
C ARG A 101 21.15 3.39 -8.64
N THR A 102 20.41 3.42 -7.54
CA THR A 102 19.97 2.22 -6.81
C THR A 102 18.59 1.72 -7.23
N LYS A 103 17.85 2.48 -8.07
CA LYS A 103 16.50 2.16 -8.56
C LYS A 103 16.36 0.77 -9.22
N ASN A 104 17.42 0.26 -9.85
CA ASN A 104 17.41 -1.01 -10.57
C ASN A 104 18.11 -2.14 -9.80
N ILE A 105 18.57 -1.90 -8.57
CA ILE A 105 19.21 -2.93 -7.75
C ILE A 105 18.11 -3.72 -7.05
N ALA A 106 17.88 -4.96 -7.49
CA ALA A 106 17.07 -5.93 -6.77
C ALA A 106 17.80 -6.33 -5.49
N LEU A 107 17.51 -5.64 -4.39
CA LEU A 107 18.11 -5.91 -3.10
C LEU A 107 17.52 -7.19 -2.51
N PRO A 108 18.33 -8.20 -2.15
CA PRO A 108 17.85 -9.33 -1.38
C PRO A 108 17.48 -8.84 0.02
N LEU A 109 16.18 -8.65 0.25
CA LEU A 109 15.61 -8.42 1.56
C LEU A 109 15.78 -9.69 2.39
N HIS A 110 16.92 -9.86 3.08
CA HIS A 110 17.10 -10.85 4.14
C HIS A 110 17.00 -10.15 5.51
N VAL A 111 15.80 -10.14 6.09
CA VAL A 111 15.31 -10.98 7.22
C VAL A 111 16.07 -10.77 8.53
N HIS A 112 15.53 -9.92 9.41
CA HIS A 112 15.03 -10.33 10.72
C HIS A 112 14.35 -9.15 11.44
N GLN A 113 13.08 -8.92 11.11
CA GLN A 113 12.09 -8.53 12.10
C GLN A 113 10.71 -8.77 11.50
N GLN A 114 9.89 -9.55 12.21
CA GLN A 114 8.44 -9.49 12.07
C GLN A 114 7.99 -8.07 12.46
N GLN A 115 8.21 -7.11 11.58
CA GLN A 115 7.41 -5.92 11.55
C GLN A 115 6.44 -6.14 10.38
N ASN A 116 5.15 -6.12 10.71
CA ASN A 116 4.10 -6.00 9.72
C ASN A 116 4.57 -4.98 8.67
N PRO A 117 4.52 -5.30 7.37
CA PRO A 117 4.99 -4.39 6.34
C PRO A 117 4.32 -3.04 6.58
N PRO A 118 5.06 -1.91 6.53
CA PRO A 118 4.42 -0.61 6.45
C PRO A 118 3.50 -0.72 5.25
N GLN A 119 2.19 -0.62 5.48
CA GLN A 119 1.23 -0.68 4.40
C GLN A 119 1.66 0.38 3.41
N GLU A 120 2.21 -0.06 2.27
CA GLU A 120 2.39 0.79 1.12
C GLU A 120 1.07 1.54 0.98
N LYS A 121 1.14 2.87 1.11
CA LYS A 121 0.08 3.73 0.60
C LYS A 121 0.13 3.51 -0.90
N THR A 122 -0.47 2.41 -1.38
CA THR A 122 -1.04 2.26 -2.73
C THR A 122 -1.90 3.50 -2.89
N LEU A 123 -1.29 4.56 -3.42
CA LEU A 123 -2.00 5.70 -3.94
C LEU A 123 -2.73 5.11 -5.13
N VAL A 124 -4.06 5.08 -5.06
CA VAL A 124 -4.85 4.82 -6.26
C VAL A 124 -4.54 5.99 -7.18
N SER A 125 -3.65 5.77 -8.14
CA SER A 125 -3.37 6.77 -9.17
C SER A 125 -4.58 6.78 -10.10
N ILE A 126 -5.48 7.72 -9.89
CA ILE A 126 -6.53 8.02 -10.86
C ILE A 126 -5.84 8.72 -12.02
N ALA A 127 -5.60 8.00 -13.11
CA ALA A 127 -5.14 8.59 -14.35
C ALA A 127 -6.33 9.30 -15.00
N VAL A 128 -6.26 10.63 -15.11
CA VAL A 128 -7.25 11.44 -15.81
C VAL A 128 -6.72 11.70 -17.21
N ASP A 129 -7.41 11.15 -18.21
CA ASP A 129 -7.18 11.46 -19.62
C ASP A 129 -8.26 12.45 -20.09
N PRO A 130 -7.93 13.77 -20.17
CA PRO A 130 -8.88 14.79 -20.59
C PRO A 130 -9.25 14.70 -22.08
N GLU A 131 -8.50 13.94 -22.89
CA GLU A 131 -8.73 13.81 -24.33
C GLU A 131 -9.28 12.42 -24.73
N SER A 132 -9.80 11.65 -23.76
CA SER A 132 -10.29 10.30 -24.01
C SER A 132 -11.33 10.26 -25.15
N PRO A 133 -11.08 9.56 -26.27
CA PRO A 133 -11.97 9.52 -27.42
C PRO A 133 -13.40 9.04 -27.09
N ALA A 134 -13.55 8.24 -26.02
CA ALA A 134 -14.83 7.75 -25.56
C ALA A 134 -15.79 8.86 -25.11
N GLN A 135 -15.27 10.05 -24.74
CA GLN A 135 -16.09 11.21 -24.33
C GLN A 135 -16.90 11.78 -25.50
N TYR A 136 -16.43 11.62 -26.74
CA TYR A 136 -17.09 12.15 -27.93
C TYR A 136 -18.08 11.17 -28.58
N LEU A 137 -18.20 9.95 -28.03
CA LEU A 137 -19.14 8.95 -28.54
C LEU A 137 -20.56 9.21 -28.02
N GLN A 138 -21.55 9.20 -28.92
CA GLN A 138 -22.98 9.35 -28.57
C GLN A 138 -23.47 8.30 -27.56
N ARG A 139 -22.85 7.13 -27.56
CA ARG A 139 -23.03 6.09 -26.53
C ARG A 139 -21.68 5.57 -26.11
N GLN A 140 -21.35 5.76 -24.84
CA GLN A 140 -20.20 5.10 -24.23
C GLN A 140 -20.49 3.61 -24.13
N LYS A 141 -19.58 2.77 -24.61
CA LYS A 141 -19.65 1.34 -24.36
C LYS A 141 -19.02 1.10 -22.99
N PRO A 142 -19.77 0.64 -21.97
CA PRO A 142 -19.16 0.30 -20.69
C PRO A 142 -18.11 -0.79 -20.92
N GLN A 143 -16.90 -0.55 -20.42
CA GLN A 143 -15.89 -1.60 -20.36
C GLN A 143 -16.12 -2.40 -19.10
N ARG A 144 -16.25 -3.71 -19.25
CA ARG A 144 -16.39 -4.61 -18.12
C ARG A 144 -15.09 -4.64 -17.34
N GLU A 145 -15.17 -4.36 -16.05
CA GLU A 145 -14.05 -4.54 -15.13
C GLU A 145 -14.02 -6.00 -14.64
N GLU A 146 -12.98 -6.73 -15.04
CA GLU A 146 -12.76 -8.11 -14.60
C GLU A 146 -11.86 -8.15 -13.36
N MET A 147 -12.30 -8.88 -12.34
CA MET A 147 -11.63 -9.03 -11.06
C MET A 147 -11.52 -10.53 -10.72
N PRO A 148 -10.65 -11.29 -11.40
CA PRO A 148 -10.59 -12.76 -11.28
C PRO A 148 -10.22 -13.23 -9.86
N VAL A 149 -9.48 -12.43 -9.09
CA VAL A 149 -9.16 -12.71 -7.69
C VAL A 149 -10.41 -12.56 -6.81
N TYR A 150 -11.19 -11.49 -7.03
CA TYR A 150 -12.43 -11.26 -6.31
C TYR A 150 -13.45 -12.34 -6.61
N THR A 151 -13.72 -12.65 -7.88
CA THR A 151 -14.69 -13.69 -8.26
C THR A 151 -14.31 -15.08 -7.77
N ARG A 152 -13.01 -15.41 -7.67
CA ARG A 152 -12.55 -16.65 -7.02
C ARG A 152 -12.85 -16.67 -5.52
N TRP A 153 -12.68 -15.54 -4.83
CA TRP A 153 -13.07 -15.41 -3.43
C TRP A 153 -14.59 -15.51 -3.24
N VAL A 154 -15.39 -14.94 -4.15
CA VAL A 154 -16.86 -15.06 -4.09
C VAL A 154 -17.32 -16.52 -4.09
N LYS A 155 -16.65 -17.40 -4.85
CA LYS A 155 -16.93 -18.85 -4.86
C LYS A 155 -16.70 -19.54 -3.52
N THR A 156 -15.84 -19.00 -2.65
CA THR A 156 -15.60 -19.58 -1.32
C THR A 156 -16.67 -19.20 -0.31
N GLN A 157 -17.54 -18.24 -0.63
CA GLN A 157 -18.58 -17.75 0.26
C GLN A 157 -19.79 -18.68 0.31
N LYS A 158 -20.65 -18.48 1.32
CA LYS A 158 -21.94 -19.16 1.40
C LYS A 158 -22.96 -18.51 0.47
N CYS A 159 -23.81 -19.34 -0.10
CA CYS A 159 -24.94 -18.93 -0.91
C CYS A 159 -25.85 -18.03 -0.09
N MET A 160 -26.14 -16.86 -0.60
CA MET A 160 -26.89 -15.85 0.15
C MET A 160 -28.38 -16.15 0.33
N THR A 161 -28.90 -17.17 -0.35
CA THR A 161 -30.30 -17.58 -0.21
C THR A 161 -30.47 -18.78 0.72
N CYS A 162 -29.69 -19.84 0.52
CA CYS A 162 -29.84 -21.11 1.24
C CYS A 162 -28.69 -21.46 2.18
N GLY A 163 -27.60 -20.69 2.21
CA GLY A 163 -26.46 -20.92 3.10
C GLY A 163 -25.50 -22.05 2.68
N ASN A 164 -25.81 -22.81 1.62
CA ASN A 164 -24.91 -23.84 1.08
C ASN A 164 -23.64 -23.24 0.46
N GLN A 165 -22.64 -24.05 0.13
CA GLN A 165 -21.45 -23.57 -0.57
C GLN A 165 -21.84 -22.95 -1.92
N ALA A 166 -21.34 -21.75 -2.22
CA ALA A 166 -21.50 -21.17 -3.55
C ALA A 166 -20.66 -21.93 -4.57
N ASP A 167 -21.16 -22.03 -5.80
CA ASP A 167 -20.46 -22.71 -6.90
C ASP A 167 -19.89 -21.68 -7.86
N ASP A 168 -20.75 -20.75 -8.31
CA ASP A 168 -20.40 -19.70 -9.24
C ASP A 168 -20.89 -18.31 -8.79
N PRO A 169 -20.10 -17.24 -9.05
CA PRO A 169 -20.54 -15.88 -8.87
C PRO A 169 -21.66 -15.57 -9.86
N HIS A 170 -22.81 -15.16 -9.35
CA HIS A 170 -23.92 -14.72 -10.17
C HIS A 170 -23.80 -13.22 -10.43
N HIS A 171 -23.57 -12.83 -11.68
CA HIS A 171 -23.59 -11.42 -12.12
C HIS A 171 -25.01 -10.88 -12.11
N ILE A 172 -25.21 -9.71 -11.52
CA ILE A 172 -26.52 -9.07 -11.42
C ILE A 172 -27.13 -8.82 -12.80
N ILE A 173 -28.37 -9.26 -13.00
CA ILE A 173 -29.11 -9.10 -14.26
C ILE A 173 -30.35 -8.22 -14.09
N GLY A 174 -30.81 -7.61 -15.19
CA GLY A 174 -32.05 -6.82 -15.21
C GLY A 174 -31.95 -5.38 -14.68
N HIS A 175 -30.75 -4.92 -14.30
CA HIS A 175 -30.54 -3.58 -13.70
C HIS A 175 -29.71 -2.62 -14.57
N GLY A 176 -29.53 -2.93 -15.87
CA GLY A 176 -28.73 -2.08 -16.78
C GLY A 176 -27.22 -2.10 -16.51
N LEU A 177 -26.75 -2.95 -15.58
CA LEU A 177 -25.33 -3.17 -15.27
C LEU A 177 -24.61 -4.04 -16.31
N GLY A 178 -25.35 -4.58 -17.28
CA GLY A 178 -24.85 -5.37 -18.39
C GLY A 178 -25.74 -5.18 -19.63
N GLY A 179 -25.22 -5.57 -20.78
CA GLY A 179 -25.92 -5.61 -22.06
C GLY A 179 -26.43 -7.01 -22.40
N MET A 180 -27.13 -7.13 -23.52
CA MET A 180 -27.61 -8.43 -24.01
C MET A 180 -26.42 -9.37 -24.26
N GLY A 181 -26.39 -10.49 -23.55
CA GLY A 181 -25.31 -11.48 -23.65
C GLY A 181 -23.99 -11.07 -23.02
N THR A 182 -23.95 -9.94 -22.28
CA THR A 182 -22.75 -9.54 -21.53
C THR A 182 -22.96 -9.64 -20.03
N LYS A 183 -21.85 -9.81 -19.30
CA LYS A 183 -21.85 -9.84 -17.84
C LYS A 183 -21.63 -8.43 -17.31
N ALA A 184 -22.21 -8.14 -16.16
CA ALA A 184 -21.86 -6.96 -15.38
C ALA A 184 -20.39 -7.02 -14.91
N ASP A 185 -19.91 -5.92 -14.34
CA ASP A 185 -18.60 -5.90 -13.69
C ASP A 185 -18.50 -6.95 -12.61
N ASP A 186 -17.30 -7.47 -12.40
CA ASP A 186 -17.07 -8.53 -11.44
C ASP A 186 -17.31 -8.09 -10.00
N LEU A 187 -17.34 -6.78 -9.71
CA LEU A 187 -17.78 -6.23 -8.43
C LEU A 187 -19.27 -6.48 -8.17
N PHE A 188 -20.10 -6.55 -9.22
CA PHE A 188 -21.55 -6.73 -9.16
C PHE A 188 -21.93 -8.21 -9.31
N VAL A 189 -21.44 -9.02 -8.37
CA VAL A 189 -21.78 -10.44 -8.27
C VAL A 189 -22.25 -10.80 -6.86
N ILE A 190 -23.12 -11.80 -6.77
CA ILE A 190 -23.53 -12.42 -5.50
C ILE A 190 -23.16 -13.91 -5.48
N PRO A 191 -22.75 -14.47 -4.32
CA PRO A 191 -22.47 -15.89 -4.21
C PRO A 191 -23.78 -16.69 -4.16
N LEU A 192 -23.98 -17.56 -5.15
CA LEU A 192 -25.10 -18.50 -5.18
C LEU A 192 -24.60 -19.94 -5.36
N CYS A 193 -25.32 -20.90 -4.80
CA CYS A 193 -25.13 -22.30 -5.17
C CYS A 193 -25.81 -22.55 -6.52
N ARG A 194 -25.38 -23.59 -7.25
CA ARG A 194 -25.91 -23.94 -8.58
C ARG A 194 -27.45 -23.97 -8.64
N LYS A 195 -28.10 -24.53 -7.61
CA LYS A 195 -29.56 -24.65 -7.53
C LYS A 195 -30.24 -23.27 -7.51
N CYS A 196 -29.83 -22.41 -6.59
CA CYS A 196 -30.40 -21.07 -6.46
C CYS A 196 -29.99 -20.15 -7.62
N HIS A 197 -28.82 -20.39 -8.22
CA HIS A 197 -28.41 -19.69 -9.43
C HIS A 197 -29.32 -20.03 -10.61
N ASN A 198 -29.62 -21.31 -10.83
CA ASN A 198 -30.56 -21.75 -11.86
C ASN A 198 -31.99 -21.27 -11.57
N GLU A 199 -32.42 -21.25 -10.30
CA GLU A 199 -33.73 -20.72 -9.88
C GLU A 199 -33.87 -19.24 -10.27
N LEU A 200 -32.85 -18.42 -10.03
CA LEU A 200 -32.83 -17.03 -10.43
C LEU A 200 -32.92 -16.87 -11.96
N HIS A 201 -32.13 -17.64 -12.72
CA HIS A 201 -32.20 -17.61 -14.18
C HIS A 201 -33.52 -18.14 -14.76
N ALA A 202 -34.23 -19.01 -14.04
CA ALA A 202 -35.55 -19.50 -14.44
C ALA A 202 -36.65 -18.45 -14.24
N GLY A 203 -36.52 -17.58 -13.23
CA GLY A 203 -37.48 -16.53 -12.95
C GLY A 203 -36.96 -15.50 -11.95
N VAL A 204 -36.47 -14.37 -12.45
CA VAL A 204 -35.91 -13.28 -11.62
C VAL A 204 -36.94 -12.76 -10.63
N LYS A 205 -38.16 -12.48 -11.09
CA LYS A 205 -39.22 -11.90 -10.26
C LYS A 205 -39.59 -12.81 -9.09
N ASP A 206 -39.86 -14.08 -9.38
CA ASP A 206 -40.24 -15.07 -8.37
C ASP A 206 -39.11 -15.32 -7.37
N PHE A 207 -37.86 -15.35 -7.85
CA PHE A 207 -36.69 -15.45 -7.00
C PHE A 207 -36.57 -14.24 -6.06
N GLU A 208 -36.69 -13.03 -6.57
CA GLU A 208 -36.54 -11.80 -5.79
C GLU A 208 -37.68 -11.62 -4.77
N GLU A 209 -38.90 -12.02 -5.10
CA GLU A 209 -40.04 -12.04 -4.16
C GLU A 209 -39.78 -13.02 -3.00
N LYS A 210 -39.14 -14.15 -3.27
CA LYS A 210 -38.87 -15.21 -2.29
C LYS A 210 -37.62 -14.95 -1.43
N HIS A 211 -36.56 -14.40 -2.02
CA HIS A 211 -35.23 -14.32 -1.41
C HIS A 211 -34.74 -12.88 -1.18
N GLY A 212 -35.48 -11.88 -1.64
CA GLY A 212 -35.07 -10.48 -1.67
C GLY A 212 -34.41 -10.11 -3.01
N SER A 213 -34.43 -8.82 -3.34
CA SER A 213 -33.92 -8.33 -4.62
C SER A 213 -32.43 -8.60 -4.79
N GLN A 214 -32.01 -8.82 -6.04
CA GLN A 214 -30.59 -8.99 -6.39
C GLN A 214 -29.73 -7.83 -5.87
N LEU A 215 -30.22 -6.59 -5.96
CA LEU A 215 -29.52 -5.40 -5.46
C LEU A 215 -29.38 -5.40 -3.94
N LEU A 216 -30.42 -5.79 -3.19
CA LEU A 216 -30.34 -5.88 -1.74
C LEU A 216 -29.32 -6.94 -1.31
N LEU A 217 -29.35 -8.08 -1.99
CA LEU A 217 -28.37 -9.14 -1.82
C LEU A 217 -26.96 -8.61 -2.12
N LEU A 218 -26.76 -7.94 -3.25
CA LEU A 218 -25.48 -7.35 -3.63
C LEU A 218 -24.95 -6.37 -2.58
N ILE A 219 -25.78 -5.44 -2.10
CA ILE A 219 -25.38 -4.46 -1.07
C ILE A 219 -24.93 -5.17 0.21
N ARG A 220 -25.70 -6.16 0.68
CA ARG A 220 -25.33 -6.97 1.85
C ARG A 220 -24.00 -7.69 1.64
N PHE A 221 -23.79 -8.23 0.44
CA PHE A 221 -22.57 -8.94 0.11
C PHE A 221 -21.35 -8.02 0.02
N LEU A 222 -21.49 -6.83 -0.57
CA LEU A 222 -20.44 -5.82 -0.61
C LEU A 222 -20.09 -5.32 0.79
N MET A 223 -21.08 -5.14 1.67
CA MET A 223 -20.85 -4.83 3.09
C MET A 223 -20.10 -5.96 3.80
N HIS A 224 -20.45 -7.22 3.56
CA HIS A 224 -19.73 -8.38 4.09
C HIS A 224 -18.27 -8.39 3.59
N ALA A 225 -18.05 -8.23 2.28
CA ALA A 225 -16.72 -8.19 1.68
C ALA A 225 -15.86 -7.05 2.24
N ARG A 226 -16.47 -5.89 2.51
CA ARG A 226 -15.80 -4.77 3.19
C ARG A 226 -15.44 -5.12 4.64
N ASN A 227 -16.41 -5.61 5.40
CA ASN A 227 -16.25 -5.91 6.83
C ASN A 227 -15.27 -7.07 7.07
N SER A 228 -15.17 -8.01 6.12
CA SER A 228 -14.18 -9.08 6.14
C SER A 228 -12.78 -8.63 5.68
N GLY A 229 -12.61 -7.36 5.30
CA GLY A 229 -11.34 -6.79 4.84
C GLY A 229 -10.90 -7.26 3.45
N VAL A 230 -11.79 -7.89 2.69
CA VAL A 230 -11.53 -8.36 1.31
C VAL A 230 -11.59 -7.18 0.35
N LEU A 231 -12.61 -6.34 0.49
CA LEU A 231 -12.66 -5.04 -0.14
C LEU A 231 -12.14 -3.99 0.84
N LYS A 232 -11.09 -3.28 0.43
CA LYS A 232 -10.49 -2.18 1.19
C LYS A 232 -10.67 -0.90 0.38
N TRP A 233 -11.46 0.03 0.89
CA TRP A 233 -11.46 1.39 0.38
C TRP A 233 -10.45 2.21 1.17
N LYS A 234 -9.51 2.83 0.48
CA LYS A 234 -8.66 3.85 1.10
C LYS A 234 -9.45 5.14 1.11
N ALA A 235 -9.68 5.68 2.30
CA ALA A 235 -10.18 7.03 2.49
C ALA A 235 -9.07 8.04 2.15
#